data_AF-F6HFZ5-F1
#
_entry.id   AF-F6HFZ5-F1
#
_cell.length_a   1.000
_cell.length_b   1.000
_cell.length_c   1.000
_cell.angle_alpha   90.00
_cell.angle_beta   90.00
_cell.angle_gamma   90.00
#
_symmetry.space_group_name_H-M   'P 1'
#
loop_
_entity.id
_entity.type
_entity.pdbx_description
1 polymer ?
#
loop_
_entity_poly.entity_id
_entity_poly.type
_entity_poly.pdbx_seq_one_letter_code
_entity_poly.pdbx_strand_id
1 'polypeptide(L)'
;MARVMGKEELRIDISSLAQDGHEIETGTSPEQMSPVDLISGDRDLYLAVCIPLYRAAMKGDWKTAKGIFEMFPAAVRFTITPGGDTTLHIAAAAKHVYFVEEMVKIMEPEDLELKNQYSNTAFWFAAAAGIVGIAKAMVKKNEILPMIRAYDEMTPLHVAALLGHSEMVWYLYNKTDHEQLTVSDWVKLLNACISTDLYDVALDVSSHHPTLAVERDGNGETALHLLARKPSAFSGGDQLHIWNTVINSISCKRVEDKKILRQNKSLKLVKHLWQQVIVQPHSEILDLIRSPSPLLLVAAELGNTVFLTELIAIYPDLIWEVDDHNRSIFHIAVLHRQENIFNLIYEIGSMKDLIVPNKDENDNNILHLAGRLAPPRQRNIVVGAALQMQRELLWFREVEKMVLPSFRERKNRDGETPWDLFTKEHKDLMKEGEKWMRGTAAQSMLVATLIATVVFAAALTVPGGSNQDTGIPVLLRKKSFIFLQYRMQ
;
A
#
# COMPACT_ATOMS: atom_id res chain seq x y z
N MET A 1 -18.97 -53.62 -4.15
CA MET A 1 -18.69 -54.76 -5.04
C MET A 1 -18.52 -54.21 -6.46
N ALA A 2 -17.33 -53.72 -6.79
CA ALA A 2 -16.25 -54.48 -7.42
C ALA A 2 -16.53 -54.81 -8.90
N ARG A 3 -15.97 -54.01 -9.81
CA ARG A 3 -15.33 -54.57 -11.02
C ARG A 3 -14.21 -53.67 -11.50
N VAL A 4 -13.05 -54.30 -11.60
CA VAL A 4 -11.73 -53.82 -12.00
C VAL A 4 -11.67 -53.66 -13.52
N MET A 5 -11.17 -52.51 -13.99
CA MET A 5 -10.55 -52.26 -15.30
C MET A 5 -9.62 -51.06 -15.02
N GLY A 6 -8.33 -51.23 -14.73
CA GLY A 6 -7.28 -51.56 -15.69
C GLY A 6 -6.35 -50.36 -15.76
N LYS A 7 -5.20 -50.43 -15.04
CA LYS A 7 -4.10 -49.48 -15.19
C LYS A 7 -3.49 -49.71 -16.57
N GLU A 8 -3.87 -48.91 -17.57
CA GLU A 8 -3.04 -48.74 -18.75
C GLU A 8 -2.06 -47.60 -18.47
N GLU A 9 -0.89 -48.00 -17.97
CA GLU A 9 0.33 -47.22 -18.12
C GLU A 9 0.56 -47.03 -19.62
N LEU A 10 0.38 -45.82 -20.12
CA LEU A 10 1.04 -45.36 -21.35
C LEU A 10 2.56 -45.36 -21.10
N ARG A 11 3.17 -46.56 -21.16
CA ARG A 11 4.61 -46.71 -21.37
C ARG A 11 4.87 -46.36 -22.83
N ILE A 12 5.09 -45.08 -23.08
CA ILE A 12 5.86 -44.67 -24.25
C ILE A 12 7.26 -45.20 -23.99
N ASP A 13 7.72 -46.12 -24.83
CA ASP A 13 9.05 -46.71 -24.72
C ASP A 13 10.09 -45.66 -25.15
N ILE A 14 10.52 -44.86 -24.18
CA ILE A 14 11.45 -43.74 -24.36
C ILE A 14 12.78 -44.22 -24.98
N SER A 15 13.08 -45.52 -24.89
CA SER A 15 14.29 -46.12 -25.47
C SER A 15 14.30 -46.14 -27.00
N SER A 16 13.14 -46.17 -27.67
CA SER A 16 13.06 -46.20 -29.14
C SER A 16 13.30 -44.83 -29.79
N LEU A 17 12.98 -43.73 -29.08
CA LEU A 17 13.23 -42.36 -29.56
C LEU A 17 14.71 -41.94 -29.47
N ALA A 18 15.54 -42.70 -28.74
CA ALA A 18 16.98 -42.48 -28.65
C ALA A 18 17.79 -43.19 -29.76
N GLN A 19 17.18 -44.09 -30.52
CA GLN A 19 17.84 -44.88 -31.57
C GLN A 19 17.74 -44.26 -32.98
N ASP A 20 16.76 -43.40 -33.23
CA ASP A 20 16.69 -42.62 -34.46
C ASP A 20 17.55 -41.35 -34.30
N GLY A 21 18.80 -41.44 -34.76
CA GLY A 21 19.75 -40.35 -34.78
C GLY A 21 19.24 -39.16 -35.61
N HIS A 22 18.59 -38.21 -34.95
CA HIS A 22 18.39 -36.88 -35.50
C HIS A 22 19.64 -36.05 -35.22
N GLU A 23 20.57 -36.05 -36.18
CA GLU A 23 21.61 -35.02 -36.28
C GLU A 23 20.93 -33.65 -36.40
N ILE A 24 20.94 -32.88 -35.32
CA ILE A 24 20.62 -31.45 -35.38
C ILE A 24 21.89 -30.77 -35.90
N GLU A 25 21.87 -30.35 -37.16
CA GLU A 25 22.97 -29.63 -37.80
C GLU A 25 23.38 -28.42 -36.97
N THR A 26 24.60 -28.46 -36.42
CA THR A 26 25.25 -27.33 -35.76
C THR A 26 25.77 -26.36 -36.82
N GLY A 27 24.91 -25.46 -37.28
CA GLY A 27 25.24 -24.41 -38.23
C GLY A 27 24.97 -23.00 -37.71
N THR A 28 26.04 -22.21 -37.63
CA THR A 28 26.14 -20.73 -37.77
C THR A 28 25.89 -19.77 -36.58
N SER A 29 26.94 -18.97 -36.33
CA SER A 29 27.05 -17.57 -35.84
C SER A 29 26.51 -17.15 -34.46
N PRO A 30 27.27 -16.36 -33.65
CA PRO A 30 26.92 -15.99 -32.27
C PRO A 30 25.93 -14.81 -32.17
N GLU A 31 24.80 -14.87 -32.88
CA GLU A 31 23.68 -13.95 -32.67
C GLU A 31 22.37 -14.74 -32.45
N GLN A 32 21.90 -14.71 -31.19
CA GLN A 32 20.63 -15.23 -30.67
C GLN A 32 20.47 -16.77 -30.63
N MET A 33 21.00 -17.41 -29.57
CA MET A 33 20.58 -18.77 -29.16
C MET A 33 19.12 -18.73 -28.67
N SER A 34 18.19 -19.11 -29.55
CA SER A 34 16.80 -19.34 -29.18
C SER A 34 16.62 -20.77 -28.66
N PRO A 35 15.85 -21.00 -27.58
CA PRO A 35 15.60 -22.35 -27.09
C PRO A 35 14.79 -23.17 -28.10
N VAL A 36 15.10 -24.46 -28.23
CA VAL A 36 14.53 -25.36 -29.26
C VAL A 36 13.01 -25.47 -29.06
N ASP A 37 12.23 -25.03 -30.06
CA ASP A 37 10.75 -25.07 -30.04
C ASP A 37 10.21 -26.46 -30.36
N LEU A 38 9.79 -27.19 -29.33
CA LEU A 38 9.16 -28.51 -29.44
C LEU A 38 7.63 -28.47 -29.37
N ILE A 39 7.02 -27.28 -29.25
CA ILE A 39 5.57 -27.13 -29.12
C ILE A 39 4.91 -27.19 -30.49
N SER A 40 5.63 -26.71 -31.50
CA SER A 40 5.29 -26.80 -32.92
C SER A 40 5.89 -28.06 -33.59
N GLY A 41 6.69 -28.84 -32.85
CA GLY A 41 7.45 -30.00 -33.32
C GLY A 41 6.81 -31.36 -33.01
N ASP A 42 7.64 -32.34 -32.66
CA ASP A 42 7.19 -33.71 -32.37
C ASP A 42 6.30 -33.77 -31.12
N ARG A 43 5.03 -34.12 -31.33
CA ARG A 43 4.02 -34.21 -30.29
C ARG A 43 4.34 -35.29 -29.25
N ASP A 44 4.96 -36.39 -29.67
CA ASP A 44 5.29 -37.50 -28.78
C ASP A 44 6.44 -37.11 -27.85
N LEU A 45 7.45 -36.40 -28.37
CA LEU A 45 8.52 -35.83 -27.57
C LEU A 45 8.02 -34.81 -26.54
N TYR A 46 7.08 -33.93 -26.93
CA TYR A 46 6.45 -32.99 -26.01
C TYR A 46 5.71 -33.69 -24.85
N LEU A 47 4.94 -34.74 -25.15
CA LEU A 47 4.21 -35.51 -24.15
C LEU A 47 5.15 -36.31 -23.24
N ALA A 48 6.23 -36.87 -23.79
CA ALA A 48 7.17 -37.73 -23.07
C ALA A 48 8.21 -36.96 -22.24
N VAL A 49 8.62 -35.76 -22.68
CA VAL A 49 9.73 -35.00 -22.07
C VAL A 49 9.25 -33.68 -21.46
N CYS A 50 8.59 -32.81 -22.23
CA CYS A 50 8.27 -31.45 -21.79
C CYS A 50 7.23 -31.43 -20.65
N ILE A 51 6.13 -32.20 -20.75
CA ILE A 51 5.11 -32.24 -19.69
C ILE A 51 5.68 -32.81 -18.36
N PRO A 52 6.42 -33.93 -18.35
CA PRO A 52 7.05 -34.42 -17.14
C PRO A 52 8.06 -33.44 -16.53
N LEU A 53 8.90 -32.80 -17.35
CA LEU A 53 9.84 -31.77 -16.88
C LEU A 53 9.12 -30.58 -16.24
N TYR A 54 8.05 -30.09 -16.87
CA TYR A 54 7.22 -29.02 -16.32
C TYR A 54 6.66 -29.40 -14.94
N ARG A 55 6.07 -30.59 -14.82
CA ARG A 55 5.50 -31.07 -13.55
C ARG A 55 6.57 -31.28 -12.48
N ALA A 56 7.74 -31.79 -12.87
CA ALA A 56 8.86 -32.01 -11.98
C ALA A 56 9.40 -30.66 -11.45
N ALA A 57 9.63 -29.69 -12.34
CA ALA A 57 10.06 -28.34 -11.98
C ALA A 57 9.03 -27.63 -11.08
N MET A 58 7.74 -27.71 -11.38
CA MET A 58 6.69 -27.13 -10.54
C MET A 58 6.63 -27.73 -9.13
N LYS A 59 6.96 -29.02 -8.98
CA LYS A 59 6.93 -29.75 -7.69
C LYS A 59 8.27 -29.80 -6.97
N GLY A 60 9.36 -29.37 -7.60
CA GLY A 60 10.72 -29.54 -7.09
C GLY A 60 11.23 -30.98 -7.12
N ASP A 61 10.65 -31.85 -7.97
CA ASP A 61 11.05 -33.26 -8.10
C ASP A 61 12.30 -33.41 -8.99
N TRP A 62 13.46 -33.11 -8.39
CA TRP A 62 14.75 -33.24 -9.07
C TRP A 62 15.03 -34.67 -9.54
N LYS A 63 14.57 -35.68 -8.81
CA LYS A 63 14.84 -37.08 -9.15
C LYS A 63 14.25 -37.44 -10.51
N THR A 64 13.00 -37.05 -10.76
CA THR A 64 12.34 -37.28 -12.05
C THR A 64 13.01 -36.46 -13.16
N ALA A 65 13.28 -35.17 -12.91
CA ALA A 65 13.93 -34.31 -13.90
C ALA A 65 15.34 -34.80 -14.28
N LYS A 66 16.14 -35.21 -13.29
CA LYS A 66 17.48 -35.75 -13.49
C LYS A 66 17.47 -36.99 -14.39
N GLY A 67 16.53 -37.92 -14.15
CA GLY A 67 16.39 -39.09 -15.02
C GLY A 67 16.12 -38.72 -16.47
N ILE A 68 15.31 -37.69 -16.71
CA ILE A 68 15.04 -37.18 -18.06
C ILE A 68 16.28 -36.54 -18.67
N PHE A 69 17.04 -35.73 -17.92
CA PHE A 69 18.27 -35.10 -18.41
C PHE A 69 19.40 -36.10 -18.68
N GLU A 70 19.49 -37.19 -17.90
CA GLU A 70 20.44 -38.28 -18.15
C GLU A 70 20.10 -39.03 -19.45
N MET A 71 18.81 -39.15 -19.79
CA MET A 71 18.35 -39.79 -21.04
C MET A 71 18.43 -38.85 -22.25
N PHE A 72 18.11 -37.57 -22.06
CA PHE A 72 18.13 -36.54 -23.10
C PHE A 72 18.87 -35.29 -22.59
N PRO A 73 20.22 -35.25 -22.69
CA PRO A 73 21.00 -34.12 -22.21
C PRO A 73 20.61 -32.77 -22.84
N ALA A 74 20.18 -32.75 -24.10
CA ALA A 74 19.71 -31.55 -24.78
C ALA A 74 18.45 -30.93 -24.14
N ALA A 75 17.70 -31.70 -23.34
CA ALA A 75 16.46 -31.24 -22.72
C ALA A 75 16.66 -30.11 -21.69
N VAL A 76 17.89 -29.87 -21.24
CA VAL A 76 18.22 -28.70 -20.41
C VAL A 76 17.95 -27.37 -21.12
N ARG A 77 17.94 -27.36 -22.46
CA ARG A 77 17.71 -26.18 -23.33
C ARG A 77 16.32 -26.12 -23.98
N PHE A 78 15.45 -27.10 -23.73
CA PHE A 78 14.14 -27.16 -24.37
C PHE A 78 13.17 -26.11 -23.83
N THR A 79 12.34 -25.56 -24.71
CA THR A 79 11.12 -24.87 -24.30
C THR A 79 10.06 -25.91 -23.92
N ILE A 80 9.49 -25.76 -22.72
CA ILE A 80 8.49 -26.69 -22.19
C ILE A 80 7.11 -26.06 -22.02
N THR A 81 6.99 -24.74 -22.22
CA THR A 81 5.71 -23.99 -22.20
C THR A 81 5.51 -23.19 -23.47
N PRO A 82 4.25 -22.88 -23.86
CA PRO A 82 3.95 -22.03 -25.02
C PRO A 82 4.64 -20.66 -24.99
N GLY A 83 4.95 -20.14 -23.79
CA GLY A 83 5.68 -18.89 -23.61
C GLY A 83 7.19 -19.02 -23.76
N GLY A 84 7.72 -20.17 -24.16
CA GLY A 84 9.15 -20.43 -24.33
C GLY A 84 9.92 -20.66 -23.04
N ASP A 85 9.26 -20.97 -21.92
CA ASP A 85 9.96 -21.21 -20.66
C ASP A 85 10.71 -22.54 -20.69
N THR A 86 11.93 -22.57 -20.17
CA THR A 86 12.68 -23.81 -19.91
C THR A 86 12.36 -24.39 -18.54
N THR A 87 12.81 -25.61 -18.26
CA THR A 87 12.68 -26.24 -16.94
C THR A 87 13.26 -25.36 -15.82
N LEU A 88 14.34 -24.62 -16.09
CA LEU A 88 14.96 -23.72 -15.12
C LEU A 88 14.08 -22.52 -14.78
N HIS A 89 13.40 -21.93 -15.77
CA HIS A 89 12.44 -20.83 -15.56
C HIS A 89 11.33 -21.25 -14.62
N ILE A 90 10.73 -22.42 -14.87
CA ILE A 90 9.64 -22.96 -14.07
C ILE A 90 10.10 -23.28 -12.64
N ALA A 91 11.27 -23.90 -12.47
CA ALA A 91 11.81 -24.22 -11.15
C ALA A 91 12.16 -22.97 -10.33
N ALA A 92 12.71 -21.93 -10.98
CA ALA A 92 13.00 -20.64 -10.36
C ALA A 92 11.73 -19.92 -9.91
N ALA A 93 10.72 -19.83 -10.79
CA ALA A 93 9.42 -19.23 -10.49
C ALA A 93 8.68 -20.01 -9.37
N ALA A 94 8.80 -21.33 -9.35
CA ALA A 94 8.23 -22.21 -8.33
C ALA A 94 9.05 -22.27 -7.02
N LYS A 95 10.16 -21.51 -6.93
CA LYS A 95 10.95 -21.30 -5.71
C LYS A 95 11.70 -22.54 -5.20
N HIS A 96 12.02 -23.50 -6.07
CA HIS A 96 12.68 -24.76 -5.68
C HIS A 96 14.20 -24.64 -5.68
N VAL A 97 14.77 -24.16 -4.58
CA VAL A 97 16.21 -23.89 -4.43
C VAL A 97 17.07 -25.10 -4.79
N TYR A 98 16.83 -26.26 -4.16
CA TYR A 98 17.61 -27.48 -4.40
C TYR A 98 17.55 -27.94 -5.85
N PHE A 99 16.36 -27.90 -6.47
CA PHE A 99 16.18 -28.27 -7.87
C PHE A 99 17.04 -27.40 -8.77
N VAL A 100 17.01 -26.07 -8.56
CA VAL A 100 17.82 -25.14 -9.33
C VAL A 100 19.31 -25.38 -9.11
N GLU A 101 19.75 -25.54 -7.85
CA GLU A 101 21.17 -25.74 -7.53
C GLU A 101 21.74 -26.98 -8.23
N GLU A 102 20.98 -28.08 -8.28
CA GLU A 102 21.40 -29.28 -9.00
C GLU A 102 21.34 -29.10 -10.52
N MET A 103 20.33 -28.41 -11.04
CA MET A 103 20.21 -28.15 -12.47
C MET A 103 21.33 -27.24 -12.99
N VAL A 104 21.70 -26.19 -12.26
CA VAL A 104 22.79 -25.26 -12.63
C VAL A 104 24.15 -25.98 -12.71
N LYS A 105 24.36 -27.08 -11.96
CA LYS A 105 25.60 -27.86 -12.02
C LYS A 105 25.81 -28.56 -13.36
N ILE A 106 24.72 -28.95 -14.02
CA ILE A 106 24.74 -29.70 -15.30
C ILE A 106 24.56 -28.78 -16.53
N MET A 107 24.38 -27.48 -16.32
CA MET A 107 24.23 -26.48 -17.38
C MET A 107 25.54 -25.74 -17.65
N GLU A 108 25.72 -25.27 -18.88
CA GLU A 108 26.78 -24.33 -19.23
C GLU A 108 26.40 -22.89 -18.84
N PRO A 109 27.37 -21.97 -18.64
CA PRO A 109 27.09 -20.58 -18.29
C PRO A 109 26.10 -19.88 -19.24
N GLU A 110 26.23 -20.12 -20.54
CA GLU A 110 25.41 -19.53 -21.60
C GLU A 110 23.96 -20.05 -21.55
N ASP A 111 23.74 -21.25 -21.00
CA ASP A 111 22.40 -21.82 -20.86
C ASP A 111 21.55 -21.05 -19.82
N LEU A 112 22.22 -20.38 -18.88
CA LEU A 112 21.55 -19.53 -17.88
C LEU A 112 21.06 -18.21 -18.47
N GLU A 113 21.55 -17.84 -19.66
CA GLU A 113 21.18 -16.62 -20.38
C GLU A 113 19.95 -16.81 -21.27
N LEU A 114 19.48 -18.06 -21.43
CA LEU A 114 18.31 -18.38 -22.24
C LEU A 114 17.11 -17.56 -21.78
N LYS A 115 16.48 -16.89 -22.75
CA LYS A 115 15.30 -16.07 -22.57
C LYS A 115 14.07 -16.80 -23.10
N ASN A 116 12.96 -16.65 -22.38
CA ASN A 116 11.65 -17.05 -22.90
C ASN A 116 11.13 -16.03 -23.94
N GLN A 117 9.93 -16.25 -24.49
CA GLN A 117 9.33 -15.36 -25.50
C GLN A 117 9.04 -13.94 -24.98
N TYR A 118 9.02 -13.76 -23.66
CA TYR A 118 8.88 -12.47 -22.99
C TYR A 118 10.25 -11.87 -22.62
N SER A 119 11.34 -12.32 -23.25
CA SER A 119 12.71 -11.85 -22.98
C SER A 119 13.20 -12.05 -21.54
N ASN A 120 12.52 -12.88 -20.73
CA ASN A 120 12.86 -13.10 -19.33
C ASN A 120 13.76 -14.33 -19.21
N THR A 121 14.81 -14.23 -18.37
CA THR A 121 15.64 -15.37 -17.99
C THR A 121 15.09 -16.07 -16.74
N ALA A 122 15.55 -17.28 -16.45
CA ALA A 122 15.25 -17.94 -15.18
C ALA A 122 15.76 -17.14 -13.97
N PHE A 123 16.86 -16.40 -14.15
CA PHE A 123 17.39 -15.49 -13.13
C PHE A 123 16.42 -14.33 -12.83
N TRP A 124 15.78 -13.77 -13.85
CA TRP A 124 14.74 -12.77 -13.67
C TRP A 124 13.58 -13.30 -12.82
N PHE A 125 13.13 -14.54 -13.06
CA PHE A 125 12.12 -15.19 -12.22
C PHE A 125 12.59 -15.40 -10.78
N ALA A 126 13.86 -15.73 -10.57
CA ALA A 126 14.44 -15.84 -9.22
C ALA A 126 14.41 -14.50 -8.47
N ALA A 127 14.78 -13.41 -9.15
CA ALA A 127 14.72 -12.05 -8.62
C ALA A 127 13.28 -11.63 -8.31
N ALA A 128 12.36 -11.88 -9.25
CA ALA A 128 10.95 -11.59 -9.09
C ALA A 128 10.27 -12.43 -8.00
N ALA A 129 10.76 -13.65 -7.75
CA ALA A 129 10.27 -14.52 -6.67
C ALA A 129 10.88 -14.19 -5.30
N GLY A 130 11.95 -13.38 -5.28
CA GLY A 130 12.68 -12.99 -4.08
C GLY A 130 13.59 -14.07 -3.49
N ILE A 131 13.96 -15.10 -4.26
CA ILE A 131 14.70 -16.27 -3.73
C ILE A 131 16.20 -16.11 -3.90
N VAL A 132 16.83 -15.50 -2.90
CA VAL A 132 18.27 -15.17 -2.90
C VAL A 132 19.16 -16.40 -3.08
N GLY A 133 18.77 -17.57 -2.56
CA GLY A 133 19.52 -18.82 -2.75
C GLY A 133 19.63 -19.23 -4.22
N ILE A 134 18.52 -19.17 -4.97
CA ILE A 134 18.46 -19.45 -6.40
C ILE A 134 19.34 -18.45 -7.17
N ALA A 135 19.20 -17.16 -6.86
CA ALA A 135 20.00 -16.12 -7.51
C ALA A 135 21.51 -16.28 -7.24
N LYS A 136 21.91 -16.63 -6.01
CA LYS A 136 23.31 -16.92 -5.66
C LYS A 136 23.86 -18.12 -6.42
N ALA A 137 23.08 -19.21 -6.52
CA ALA A 137 23.49 -20.41 -7.25
C ALA A 137 23.76 -20.11 -8.73
N MET A 138 22.86 -19.35 -9.38
CA MET A 138 23.00 -18.97 -10.78
C MET A 138 24.16 -17.99 -11.02
N VAL A 139 24.29 -16.93 -10.20
CA VAL A 139 25.36 -15.92 -10.35
C VAL A 139 26.74 -16.52 -10.13
N LYS A 140 26.87 -17.51 -9.25
CA LYS A 140 28.14 -18.23 -9.05
C LYS A 140 28.62 -18.93 -10.33
N LYS A 141 27.69 -19.35 -11.19
CA LYS A 141 28.00 -20.03 -12.47
C LYS A 141 28.18 -19.02 -13.60
N ASN A 142 27.37 -17.94 -13.63
CA ASN A 142 27.47 -16.88 -14.62
C ASN A 142 27.23 -15.49 -13.99
N GLU A 143 28.27 -14.66 -13.91
CA GLU A 143 28.23 -13.38 -13.22
C GLU A 143 27.47 -12.28 -13.98
N ILE A 144 27.19 -12.46 -15.28
CA ILE A 144 26.53 -11.42 -16.09
C ILE A 144 25.01 -11.37 -15.88
N LEU A 145 24.42 -12.40 -15.28
CA LEU A 145 22.97 -12.55 -15.11
C LEU A 145 22.26 -11.35 -14.47
N PRO A 146 22.82 -10.65 -13.45
CA PRO A 146 22.23 -9.44 -12.88
C PRO A 146 22.10 -8.27 -13.87
N MET A 147 22.84 -8.30 -14.99
CA MET A 147 22.81 -7.29 -16.05
C MET A 147 21.91 -7.67 -17.22
N ILE A 148 21.48 -8.93 -17.33
CA ILE A 148 20.61 -9.35 -18.44
C ILE A 148 19.22 -8.76 -18.23
N ARG A 149 18.87 -7.83 -19.12
CA ARG A 149 17.58 -7.15 -19.12
C ARG A 149 16.47 -8.04 -19.67
N ALA A 150 15.33 -7.97 -19.00
CA ALA A 150 14.05 -8.59 -19.33
C ALA A 150 13.25 -7.77 -20.35
N TYR A 151 11.98 -8.10 -20.54
CA TYR A 151 11.01 -7.24 -21.25
C TYR A 151 11.02 -5.81 -20.68
N ASP A 152 10.77 -4.82 -21.54
CA ASP A 152 10.78 -3.38 -21.23
C ASP A 152 12.12 -2.89 -20.62
N GLU A 153 13.21 -3.56 -21.02
CA GLU A 153 14.58 -3.28 -20.55
C GLU A 153 14.76 -3.36 -19.02
N MET A 154 13.86 -4.05 -18.32
CA MET A 154 13.88 -4.14 -16.86
C MET A 154 15.08 -4.96 -16.36
N THR A 155 15.82 -4.40 -15.41
CA THR A 155 16.88 -5.14 -14.71
C THR A 155 16.29 -6.08 -13.65
N PRO A 156 16.96 -7.21 -13.34
CA PRO A 156 16.62 -8.05 -12.19
C PRO A 156 16.53 -7.26 -10.87
N LEU A 157 17.39 -6.25 -10.69
CA LEU A 157 17.38 -5.38 -9.53
C LEU A 157 16.07 -4.57 -9.43
N HIS A 158 15.61 -4.00 -10.54
CA HIS A 158 14.37 -3.24 -10.58
C HIS A 158 13.15 -4.11 -10.24
N VAL A 159 13.01 -5.30 -10.84
CA VAL A 159 11.86 -6.17 -10.55
C VAL A 159 11.84 -6.65 -9.10
N ALA A 160 12.99 -6.92 -8.50
CA ALA A 160 13.08 -7.27 -7.08
C ALA A 160 12.59 -6.12 -6.18
N ALA A 161 12.91 -4.87 -6.54
CA ALA A 161 12.44 -3.69 -5.82
C ALA A 161 10.94 -3.43 -6.02
N LEU A 162 10.44 -3.62 -7.25
CA LEU A 162 9.04 -3.46 -7.61
C LEU A 162 8.13 -4.45 -6.85
N LEU A 163 8.66 -5.65 -6.57
CA LEU A 163 7.95 -6.69 -5.81
C LEU A 163 8.29 -6.68 -4.31
N GLY A 164 9.10 -5.71 -3.85
CA GLY A 164 9.35 -5.47 -2.42
C GLY A 164 10.27 -6.50 -1.75
N HIS A 165 11.10 -7.21 -2.51
CA HIS A 165 11.98 -8.24 -2.00
C HIS A 165 13.30 -7.67 -1.44
N SER A 166 13.25 -7.03 -0.27
CA SER A 166 14.37 -6.31 0.35
C SER A 166 15.72 -7.06 0.34
N GLU A 167 15.75 -8.33 0.76
CA GLU A 167 16.99 -9.12 0.79
C GLU A 167 17.55 -9.34 -0.62
N MET A 168 16.68 -9.63 -1.59
CA MET A 168 17.05 -9.76 -2.99
C MET A 168 17.55 -8.44 -3.57
N VAL A 169 16.91 -7.32 -3.23
CA VAL A 169 17.34 -5.99 -3.66
C VAL A 169 18.76 -5.71 -3.18
N TRP A 170 19.07 -5.91 -1.90
CA TRP A 170 20.44 -5.71 -1.40
C TRP A 170 21.45 -6.66 -2.03
N TYR A 171 21.07 -7.92 -2.27
CA TYR A 171 21.92 -8.86 -2.97
C TYR A 171 22.26 -8.38 -4.39
N LEU A 172 21.23 -8.02 -5.18
CA LEU A 172 21.40 -7.56 -6.55
C LEU A 172 22.06 -6.19 -6.61
N TYR A 173 21.79 -5.29 -5.67
CA TYR A 173 22.41 -3.98 -5.59
C TYR A 173 23.95 -4.09 -5.51
N ASN A 174 24.46 -5.11 -4.81
CA ASN A 174 25.90 -5.39 -4.72
C ASN A 174 26.46 -6.21 -5.90
N LYS A 175 25.60 -6.70 -6.80
CA LYS A 175 25.98 -7.56 -7.94
C LYS A 175 25.75 -6.92 -9.30
N THR A 176 24.93 -5.89 -9.36
CA THR A 176 24.70 -5.08 -10.55
C THR A 176 25.84 -4.09 -10.71
N ASP A 177 26.34 -3.96 -11.94
CA ASP A 177 27.28 -2.92 -12.31
C ASP A 177 26.54 -1.58 -12.43
N HIS A 178 26.79 -0.66 -11.49
CA HIS A 178 26.10 0.62 -11.39
C HIS A 178 26.45 1.56 -12.56
N GLU A 179 27.61 1.38 -13.21
CA GLU A 179 28.04 2.23 -14.33
C GLU A 179 27.21 1.98 -15.60
N GLN A 180 26.59 0.81 -15.71
CA GLN A 180 25.72 0.43 -16.83
C GLN A 180 24.24 0.81 -16.62
N LEU A 181 23.90 1.39 -15.46
CA LEU A 181 22.54 1.86 -15.17
C LEU A 181 22.35 3.30 -15.65
N THR A 182 21.28 3.51 -16.42
CA THR A 182 20.88 4.83 -16.90
C THR A 182 20.18 5.62 -15.79
N VAL A 183 20.03 6.94 -15.97
CA VAL A 183 19.23 7.77 -15.05
C VAL A 183 17.80 7.22 -14.93
N SER A 184 17.21 6.74 -16.03
CA SER A 184 15.88 6.13 -16.01
C SER A 184 15.83 4.88 -15.14
N ASP A 185 16.86 4.02 -15.19
CA ASP A 185 16.95 2.83 -14.33
C ASP A 185 16.98 3.21 -12.85
N TRP A 186 17.74 4.25 -12.51
CA TRP A 186 17.84 4.76 -11.15
C TRP A 186 16.53 5.38 -10.64
N VAL A 187 15.82 6.15 -11.47
CA VAL A 187 14.50 6.69 -11.15
C VAL A 187 13.50 5.55 -10.93
N LYS A 188 13.47 4.56 -11.84
CA LYS A 188 12.61 3.37 -11.72
C LYS A 188 12.91 2.59 -10.43
N LEU A 189 14.18 2.40 -10.08
CA LEU A 189 14.60 1.74 -8.85
C LEU A 189 14.17 2.51 -7.59
N LEU A 190 14.43 3.82 -7.55
CA LEU A 190 14.05 4.68 -6.44
C LEU A 190 12.53 4.69 -6.21
N ASN A 191 11.76 4.87 -7.29
CA ASN A 191 10.30 4.89 -7.24
C ASN A 191 9.72 3.53 -6.82
N ALA A 192 10.30 2.43 -7.30
CA ALA A 192 9.94 1.09 -6.86
C ALA A 192 10.17 0.91 -5.35
N CYS A 193 11.35 1.30 -4.85
CA CYS A 193 11.67 1.21 -3.42
C CYS A 193 10.74 2.08 -2.55
N ILE A 194 10.39 3.28 -2.99
CA ILE A 194 9.41 4.14 -2.28
C ILE A 194 8.03 3.50 -2.28
N SER A 195 7.62 2.91 -3.40
CA SER A 195 6.30 2.29 -3.54
C SER A 195 6.15 1.06 -2.63
N THR A 196 7.23 0.28 -2.47
CA THR A 196 7.29 -0.95 -1.65
C THR A 196 7.84 -0.76 -0.24
N ASP A 197 7.93 0.49 0.24
CA ASP A 197 8.38 0.87 1.60
C ASP A 197 9.83 0.46 1.95
N LEU A 198 10.67 0.20 0.94
CA LEU A 198 12.11 -0.08 1.06
C LEU A 198 12.92 1.21 1.24
N TYR A 199 12.61 1.97 2.29
CA TYR A 199 13.17 3.31 2.51
C TYR A 199 14.67 3.33 2.81
N ASP A 200 15.26 2.24 3.29
CA ASP A 200 16.72 2.13 3.44
C ASP A 200 17.43 2.07 2.09
N VAL A 201 16.95 1.23 1.17
CA VAL A 201 17.50 1.17 -0.20
C VAL A 201 17.27 2.51 -0.90
N ALA A 202 16.06 3.07 -0.82
CA ALA A 202 15.76 4.37 -1.42
C ALA A 202 16.67 5.48 -0.89
N LEU A 203 16.95 5.49 0.41
CA LEU A 203 17.91 6.42 1.03
C LEU A 203 19.32 6.24 0.46
N ASP A 204 19.80 5.00 0.39
CA ASP A 204 21.13 4.69 -0.11
C ASP A 204 21.30 5.11 -1.58
N VAL A 205 20.33 4.78 -2.42
CA VAL A 205 20.27 5.19 -3.83
C VAL A 205 20.26 6.72 -3.96
N SER A 206 19.38 7.41 -3.22
CA SER A 206 19.30 8.88 -3.27
C SER A 206 20.55 9.58 -2.73
N SER A 207 21.30 8.93 -1.83
CA SER A 207 22.54 9.47 -1.27
C SER A 207 23.69 9.41 -2.27
N HIS A 208 23.78 8.32 -3.04
CA HIS A 208 24.80 8.15 -4.09
C HIS A 208 24.46 8.92 -5.37
N HIS A 209 23.17 9.16 -5.64
CA HIS A 209 22.68 9.91 -6.80
C HIS A 209 21.74 11.06 -6.41
N PRO A 210 22.25 12.17 -5.84
CA PRO A 210 21.42 13.27 -5.35
C PRO A 210 20.55 13.94 -6.42
N THR A 211 20.98 13.91 -7.68
CA THR A 211 20.24 14.49 -8.81
C THR A 211 18.88 13.82 -9.04
N LEU A 212 18.70 12.56 -8.60
CA LEU A 212 17.42 11.85 -8.72
C LEU A 212 16.26 12.54 -7.99
N ALA A 213 16.54 13.47 -7.07
CA ALA A 213 15.50 14.21 -6.37
C ALA A 213 14.65 15.09 -7.29
N VAL A 214 15.20 15.55 -8.42
CA VAL A 214 14.52 16.40 -9.41
C VAL A 214 14.12 15.65 -10.67
N GLU A 215 14.57 14.41 -10.83
CA GLU A 215 14.27 13.59 -12.00
C GLU A 215 12.81 13.13 -12.00
N ARG A 216 12.21 13.12 -13.21
CA ARG A 216 10.83 12.71 -13.45
C ARG A 216 10.79 11.33 -14.09
N ASP A 217 9.83 10.52 -13.68
CA ASP A 217 9.58 9.21 -14.29
C ASP A 217 8.73 9.31 -15.58
N GLY A 218 8.33 8.16 -16.12
CA GLY A 218 7.51 8.11 -17.34
C GLY A 218 6.12 8.76 -17.22
N ASN A 219 5.61 8.98 -16.00
CA ASN A 219 4.37 9.72 -15.74
C ASN A 219 4.63 11.21 -15.48
N GLY A 220 5.89 11.65 -15.55
CA GLY A 220 6.32 12.97 -15.16
C GLY A 220 6.48 13.15 -13.64
N GLU A 221 6.29 12.11 -12.82
CA GLU A 221 6.30 12.23 -11.36
C GLU A 221 7.73 12.12 -10.80
N THR A 222 8.02 12.90 -9.76
CA THR A 222 9.26 12.78 -8.98
C THR A 222 9.08 11.86 -7.78
N ALA A 223 10.17 11.45 -7.14
CA ALA A 223 10.14 10.67 -5.90
C ALA A 223 9.30 11.32 -4.77
N LEU A 224 9.27 12.66 -4.71
CA LEU A 224 8.44 13.40 -3.73
C LEU A 224 6.94 13.25 -4.00
N HIS A 225 6.50 13.13 -5.25
CA HIS A 225 5.08 12.90 -5.58
C HIS A 225 4.60 11.56 -5.03
N LEU A 226 5.44 10.52 -5.12
CA LEU A 226 5.13 9.22 -4.54
C LEU A 226 5.06 9.29 -3.01
N LEU A 227 6.01 9.99 -2.37
CA LEU A 227 6.03 10.16 -0.91
C LEU A 227 4.84 10.97 -0.40
N ALA A 228 4.38 11.98 -1.15
CA ALA A 228 3.19 12.76 -0.85
C ALA A 228 1.93 11.87 -0.72
N ARG A 229 1.85 10.80 -1.53
CA ARG A 229 0.73 9.84 -1.52
C ARG A 229 0.81 8.75 -0.46
N LYS A 230 1.80 8.79 0.45
CA LYS A 230 2.07 7.73 1.43
C LYS A 230 2.04 8.21 2.89
N PRO A 231 0.87 8.66 3.42
CA PRO A 231 0.75 9.06 4.82
C PRO A 231 1.08 7.93 5.82
N SER A 232 0.83 6.67 5.46
CA SER A 232 1.14 5.50 6.29
C SER A 232 2.64 5.36 6.59
N ALA A 233 3.51 5.84 5.69
CA ALA A 233 4.96 5.82 5.85
C ALA A 233 5.44 6.65 7.05
N PHE A 234 4.60 7.56 7.55
CA PHE A 234 4.91 8.50 8.62
C PHE A 234 4.06 8.27 9.88
N SER A 235 3.25 7.20 9.89
CA SER A 235 2.40 6.84 11.03
C SER A 235 3.26 6.23 12.13
N GLY A 236 3.45 6.96 13.24
CA GLY A 236 4.23 6.48 14.41
C GLY A 236 5.19 7.51 15.05
N GLY A 237 5.29 8.73 14.50
CA GLY A 237 5.98 9.85 15.14
C GLY A 237 5.01 10.77 15.91
N ASP A 238 5.49 11.37 17.01
CA ASP A 238 4.73 12.40 17.75
C ASP A 238 4.52 13.63 16.84
N GLN A 239 3.32 13.75 16.25
CA GLN A 239 2.97 14.81 15.32
C GLN A 239 3.05 16.21 15.97
N LEU A 240 2.77 16.30 17.27
CA LEU A 240 2.79 17.55 18.05
C LEU A 240 4.18 18.22 18.11
N HIS A 241 5.28 17.46 18.06
CA HIS A 241 6.63 18.00 18.19
C HIS A 241 7.16 18.59 16.87
N ILE A 242 6.74 18.04 15.73
CA ILE A 242 7.18 18.51 14.41
C ILE A 242 6.76 19.96 14.20
N TRP A 243 5.62 20.34 14.75
CA TRP A 243 5.05 21.70 14.67
C TRP A 243 5.85 22.76 15.41
N ASN A 244 6.38 22.46 16.60
CA ASN A 244 7.28 23.41 17.29
C ASN A 244 8.48 23.78 16.40
N THR A 245 8.93 22.88 15.54
CA THR A 245 10.02 23.13 14.60
C THR A 245 9.58 24.05 13.45
N VAL A 246 8.39 23.83 12.87
CA VAL A 246 7.79 24.66 11.82
C VAL A 246 7.47 26.07 12.33
N ILE A 247 6.85 26.19 13.50
CA ILE A 247 6.48 27.48 14.10
C ILE A 247 7.74 28.29 14.40
N ASN A 248 8.81 27.66 14.87
CA ASN A 248 10.08 28.35 15.12
C ASN A 248 10.76 28.84 13.83
N SER A 249 10.63 28.10 12.71
CA SER A 249 11.17 28.55 11.42
C SER A 249 10.36 29.68 10.79
N ILE A 250 9.03 29.66 10.94
CA ILE A 250 8.13 30.71 10.41
C ILE A 250 8.10 31.96 11.32
N SER A 251 8.14 31.78 12.64
CA SER A 251 7.96 32.86 13.64
C SER A 251 9.27 33.47 14.15
N CYS A 252 10.45 33.02 13.68
CA CYS A 252 11.76 33.46 14.17
C CYS A 252 11.91 33.41 15.71
N LYS A 253 11.21 32.48 16.40
CA LYS A 253 11.34 32.28 17.85
C LYS A 253 12.28 31.10 18.10
N ARG A 254 13.35 31.35 18.87
CA ARG A 254 14.35 30.33 19.24
C ARG A 254 13.96 29.74 20.59
N VAL A 255 13.46 28.50 20.61
CA VAL A 255 13.32 27.73 21.84
C VAL A 255 14.08 26.41 21.68
N GLU A 256 15.01 26.18 22.60
CA GLU A 256 15.79 24.96 22.72
C GLU A 256 14.95 23.88 23.40
N ASP A 257 14.27 23.04 22.62
CA ASP A 257 13.75 21.77 23.12
C ASP A 257 14.22 20.63 22.21
N LYS A 258 15.35 20.04 22.60
CA LYS A 258 15.93 18.85 21.96
C LYS A 258 15.27 17.59 22.53
N LYS A 259 14.09 17.23 22.01
CA LYS A 259 13.64 15.83 22.06
C LYS A 259 13.60 15.29 20.63
N ILE A 260 14.63 14.52 20.30
CA ILE A 260 14.88 14.02 18.94
C ILE A 260 13.67 13.21 18.47
N LEU A 261 12.98 13.74 17.45
CA LEU A 261 11.99 13.00 16.67
C LEU A 261 12.62 11.64 16.31
N ARG A 262 11.91 10.54 16.60
CA ARG A 262 12.32 9.22 16.13
C ARG A 262 12.22 9.22 14.61
N GLN A 263 13.28 9.64 13.94
CA GLN A 263 13.33 9.74 12.48
C GLN A 263 13.22 8.33 11.91
N ASN A 264 12.05 7.99 11.37
CA ASN A 264 11.93 6.81 10.54
C ASN A 264 12.64 7.05 9.20
N LYS A 265 12.97 5.97 8.50
CA LYS A 265 13.76 6.02 7.26
C LYS A 265 13.06 6.86 6.17
N SER A 266 11.72 6.81 6.09
CA SER A 266 10.92 7.61 5.16
C SER A 266 11.07 9.11 5.37
N LEU A 267 11.05 9.61 6.62
CA LEU A 267 11.24 11.03 6.86
C LEU A 267 12.66 11.50 6.53
N LYS A 268 13.67 10.67 6.81
CA LYS A 268 15.05 10.96 6.37
C LYS A 268 15.14 11.08 4.85
N LEU A 269 14.40 10.23 4.13
CA LEU A 269 14.37 10.27 2.67
C LEU A 269 13.71 11.55 2.16
N VAL A 270 12.56 11.94 2.72
CA VAL A 270 11.91 13.22 2.38
C VAL A 270 12.86 14.39 2.60
N LYS A 271 13.53 14.45 3.75
CA LYS A 271 14.52 15.50 4.05
C LYS A 271 15.65 15.54 3.04
N HIS A 272 16.23 14.39 2.74
CA HIS A 272 17.35 14.28 1.81
C HIS A 272 16.96 14.75 0.40
N LEU A 273 15.84 14.24 -0.13
CA LEU A 273 15.34 14.64 -1.45
C LEU A 273 14.98 16.13 -1.47
N TRP A 274 14.28 16.62 -0.44
CA TRP A 274 13.86 18.01 -0.37
C TRP A 274 15.05 18.98 -0.31
N GLN A 275 16.12 18.62 0.40
CA GLN A 275 17.36 19.41 0.44
C GLN A 275 18.02 19.55 -0.95
N GLN A 276 17.85 18.59 -1.84
CA GLN A 276 18.35 18.69 -3.22
C GLN A 276 17.42 19.55 -4.10
N VAL A 277 16.11 19.50 -3.85
CA VAL A 277 15.12 20.30 -4.61
C VAL A 277 15.22 21.78 -4.28
N ILE A 278 15.36 22.16 -3.01
CA ILE A 278 15.38 23.59 -2.61
C ILE A 278 16.60 24.39 -3.10
N VAL A 279 17.62 23.70 -3.61
CA VAL A 279 18.80 24.34 -4.21
C VAL A 279 18.52 24.83 -5.63
N GLN A 280 17.45 24.32 -6.27
CA GLN A 280 17.06 24.73 -7.61
C GLN A 280 16.49 26.17 -7.64
N PRO A 281 16.46 26.82 -8.81
CA PRO A 281 15.78 28.10 -8.97
C PRO A 281 14.30 28.03 -8.57
N HIS A 282 13.75 29.12 -8.04
CA HIS A 282 12.36 29.17 -7.56
C HIS A 282 11.33 28.69 -8.60
N SER A 283 11.51 29.04 -9.88
CA SER A 283 10.62 28.59 -10.95
C SER A 283 10.62 27.08 -11.15
N GLU A 284 11.79 26.43 -11.00
CA GLU A 284 11.92 24.98 -11.12
C GLU A 284 11.35 24.27 -9.90
N ILE A 285 11.57 24.82 -8.70
CA ILE A 285 10.93 24.33 -7.47
C ILE A 285 9.41 24.33 -7.63
N LEU A 286 8.84 25.42 -8.13
CA LEU A 286 7.39 25.51 -8.36
C LEU A 286 6.90 24.52 -9.42
N ASP A 287 7.64 24.30 -10.52
CA ASP A 287 7.28 23.27 -11.49
C ASP A 287 7.32 21.86 -10.90
N LEU A 288 8.34 21.54 -10.10
CA LEU A 288 8.47 20.26 -9.41
C LEU A 288 7.36 20.00 -8.39
N ILE A 289 6.72 21.05 -7.86
CA ILE A 289 5.63 20.93 -6.88
C ILE A 289 4.26 20.95 -7.54
N ARG A 290 4.10 21.67 -8.66
CA ARG A 290 2.80 21.85 -9.34
C ARG A 290 2.55 20.79 -10.41
N SER A 291 3.60 20.34 -11.09
CA SER A 291 3.52 19.41 -12.22
C SER A 291 4.07 18.03 -11.84
N PRO A 292 3.48 16.90 -12.28
CA PRO A 292 2.27 16.80 -13.10
C PRO A 292 0.99 16.92 -12.27
N SER A 293 1.09 16.81 -10.95
CA SER A 293 -0.01 17.05 -10.03
C SER A 293 0.46 17.91 -8.85
N PRO A 294 -0.40 18.79 -8.29
CA PRO A 294 -0.02 19.64 -7.17
C PRO A 294 0.29 18.82 -5.91
N LEU A 295 1.57 18.54 -5.70
CA LEU A 295 2.09 17.60 -4.71
C LEU A 295 1.63 17.93 -3.28
N LEU A 296 1.61 19.22 -2.93
CA LEU A 296 1.15 19.68 -1.61
C LEU A 296 -0.34 19.44 -1.40
N LEU A 297 -1.14 19.62 -2.44
CA LEU A 297 -2.60 19.46 -2.35
C LEU A 297 -2.97 17.98 -2.33
N VAL A 298 -2.26 17.14 -3.09
CA VAL A 298 -2.39 15.67 -3.02
C VAL A 298 -2.04 15.16 -1.63
N ALA A 299 -0.94 15.64 -1.03
CA ALA A 299 -0.59 15.33 0.35
C ALA A 299 -1.68 15.79 1.33
N ALA A 300 -2.27 16.98 1.10
CA ALA A 300 -3.34 17.52 1.92
C ALA A 300 -4.62 16.68 1.83
N GLU A 301 -5.03 16.28 0.63
CA GLU A 301 -6.18 15.40 0.38
C GLU A 301 -6.03 14.06 1.14
N LEU A 302 -4.83 13.49 1.11
CA LEU A 302 -4.54 12.18 1.70
C LEU A 302 -4.18 12.24 3.19
N GLY A 303 -4.09 13.43 3.79
CA GLY A 303 -3.79 13.56 5.23
C GLY A 303 -2.32 13.33 5.56
N ASN A 304 -1.40 13.55 4.62
CA ASN A 304 0.03 13.36 4.82
C ASN A 304 0.67 14.55 5.54
N THR A 305 0.28 14.74 6.80
CA THR A 305 0.67 15.89 7.63
C THR A 305 2.18 15.99 7.83
N VAL A 306 2.85 14.87 8.11
CA VAL A 306 4.31 14.85 8.40
C VAL A 306 5.14 15.24 7.17
N PHE A 307 4.70 14.83 5.98
CA PHE A 307 5.34 15.24 4.74
C PHE A 307 5.18 16.75 4.52
N LEU A 308 3.96 17.28 4.64
CA LEU A 308 3.68 18.71 4.46
C LEU A 308 4.43 19.58 5.48
N THR A 309 4.46 19.18 6.75
CA THR A 309 5.22 19.90 7.78
C THR A 309 6.67 20.06 7.38
N GLU A 310 7.28 18.99 6.88
CA GLU A 310 8.71 18.98 6.64
C GLU A 310 9.07 19.92 5.48
N LEU A 311 8.27 19.88 4.41
CA LEU A 311 8.44 20.76 3.26
C LEU A 311 8.24 22.23 3.65
N ILE A 312 7.15 22.55 4.36
CA ILE A 312 6.80 23.92 4.77
C ILE A 312 7.77 24.45 5.84
N ALA A 313 8.28 23.61 6.74
CA ALA A 313 9.27 24.02 7.75
C ALA A 313 10.53 24.59 7.10
N ILE A 314 10.96 23.98 6.00
CA ILE A 314 12.19 24.32 5.28
C ILE A 314 11.93 25.41 4.23
N TYR A 315 10.77 25.40 3.58
CA TYR A 315 10.38 26.38 2.56
C TYR A 315 8.98 26.97 2.88
N PRO A 316 8.89 27.97 3.78
CA PRO A 316 7.62 28.50 4.27
C PRO A 316 6.68 29.09 3.21
N ASP A 317 7.22 29.59 2.08
CA ASP A 317 6.43 30.18 0.99
C ASP A 317 5.43 29.19 0.36
N LEU A 318 5.64 27.88 0.55
CA LEU A 318 4.71 26.84 0.11
C LEU A 318 3.32 26.96 0.72
N ILE A 319 3.17 27.67 1.84
CA ILE A 319 1.87 27.87 2.49
C ILE A 319 0.88 28.66 1.63
N TRP A 320 1.39 29.45 0.67
CA TRP A 320 0.59 30.30 -0.22
C TRP A 320 0.12 29.59 -1.48
N GLU A 321 0.58 28.36 -1.73
CA GLU A 321 0.20 27.59 -2.90
C GLU A 321 -1.30 27.23 -2.90
N VAL A 322 -1.92 27.34 -4.06
CA VAL A 322 -3.33 27.04 -4.31
C VAL A 322 -3.48 26.21 -5.59
N ASP A 323 -4.58 25.47 -5.71
CA ASP A 323 -4.94 24.86 -7.00
C ASP A 323 -5.52 25.89 -7.97
N ASP A 324 -5.85 25.41 -9.17
CA ASP A 324 -6.56 26.17 -10.21
C ASP A 324 -7.91 26.72 -9.72
N HIS A 325 -8.49 26.14 -8.66
CA HIS A 325 -9.72 26.61 -8.03
C HIS A 325 -9.44 27.58 -6.88
N ASN A 326 -8.22 28.10 -6.73
CA ASN A 326 -7.83 29.03 -5.66
C ASN A 326 -7.99 28.45 -4.23
N ARG A 327 -7.90 27.12 -4.08
CA ARG A 327 -7.97 26.40 -2.80
C ARG A 327 -6.57 26.05 -2.31
N SER A 328 -6.24 26.49 -1.10
CA SER A 328 -4.98 26.12 -0.44
C SER A 328 -5.05 24.73 0.20
N ILE A 329 -3.91 24.24 0.72
CA ILE A 329 -3.83 22.99 1.51
C ILE A 329 -4.89 22.91 2.63
N PHE A 330 -5.28 24.05 3.21
CA PHE A 330 -6.28 24.12 4.28
C PHE A 330 -7.70 23.89 3.75
N HIS A 331 -8.03 24.44 2.58
CA HIS A 331 -9.32 24.21 1.94
C HIS A 331 -9.48 22.74 1.54
N ILE A 332 -8.42 22.15 0.99
CA ILE A 332 -8.38 20.73 0.66
C ILE A 332 -8.48 19.87 1.92
N ALA A 333 -7.73 20.20 2.98
CA ALA A 333 -7.84 19.51 4.27
C ALA A 333 -9.27 19.56 4.82
N VAL A 334 -9.97 20.70 4.69
CA VAL A 334 -11.36 20.81 5.13
C VAL A 334 -12.30 19.95 4.32
N LEU A 335 -12.19 19.99 3.00
CA LEU A 335 -12.99 19.20 2.09
C LEU A 335 -12.83 17.69 2.37
N HIS A 336 -11.61 17.26 2.72
CA HIS A 336 -11.26 15.84 2.94
C HIS A 336 -11.24 15.41 4.41
N ARG A 337 -11.70 16.24 5.36
CA ARG A 337 -11.76 15.95 6.81
C ARG A 337 -10.39 15.60 7.43
N GLN A 338 -9.35 16.30 7.01
CA GLN A 338 -7.98 16.08 7.46
C GLN A 338 -7.66 17.00 8.65
N GLU A 339 -8.15 16.60 9.82
CA GLU A 339 -8.13 17.37 11.08
C GLU A 339 -6.72 17.88 11.43
N ASN A 340 -5.71 17.01 11.31
CA ASN A 340 -4.32 17.35 11.62
C ASN A 340 -3.73 18.45 10.72
N ILE A 341 -4.14 18.50 9.44
CA ILE A 341 -3.66 19.52 8.50
C ILE A 341 -4.46 20.82 8.65
N PHE A 342 -5.74 20.70 8.98
CA PHE A 342 -6.57 21.84 9.30
C PHE A 342 -6.07 22.58 10.55
N ASN A 343 -5.73 21.85 11.61
CA ASN A 343 -5.29 22.43 12.89
C ASN A 343 -4.07 23.37 12.77
N LEU A 344 -3.31 23.26 11.68
CA LEU A 344 -2.09 24.04 11.45
C LEU A 344 -2.40 25.50 11.16
N ILE A 345 -3.63 25.78 10.73
CA ILE A 345 -4.08 27.14 10.45
C ILE A 345 -4.11 28.01 11.71
N TYR A 346 -4.21 27.41 12.90
CA TYR A 346 -4.16 28.13 14.17
C TYR A 346 -2.72 28.55 14.53
N GLU A 347 -1.72 27.88 13.98
CA GLU A 347 -0.30 28.05 14.31
C GLU A 347 0.43 29.05 13.40
N ILE A 348 -0.13 29.34 12.22
CA ILE A 348 0.49 30.21 11.20
C ILE A 348 0.26 31.73 11.46
N GLY A 349 -0.25 32.07 12.64
CA GLY A 349 -0.45 33.46 13.06
C GLY A 349 -1.46 34.22 12.19
N SER A 350 -1.10 35.43 11.75
CA SER A 350 -1.94 36.29 10.92
C SER A 350 -2.02 35.88 9.45
N MET A 351 -1.18 34.92 9.00
CA MET A 351 -1.23 34.43 7.61
C MET A 351 -2.59 33.79 7.30
N LYS A 352 -3.24 33.18 8.31
CA LYS A 352 -4.59 32.63 8.16
C LYS A 352 -5.61 33.66 7.73
N ASP A 353 -5.45 34.93 8.10
CA ASP A 353 -6.39 36.00 7.78
C ASP A 353 -6.34 36.36 6.28
N LEU A 354 -5.28 35.94 5.59
CA LEU A 354 -5.14 36.05 4.13
C LEU A 354 -5.58 34.78 3.40
N ILE A 355 -5.50 33.60 4.04
CA ILE A 355 -5.84 32.31 3.43
C ILE A 355 -7.34 32.01 3.55
N VAL A 356 -7.92 32.13 4.75
CA VAL A 356 -9.33 31.81 5.04
C VAL A 356 -10.34 32.54 4.13
N PRO A 357 -10.11 33.81 3.71
CA PRO A 357 -11.04 34.51 2.82
C PRO A 357 -11.07 33.99 1.38
N ASN A 358 -10.13 33.13 0.97
CA ASN A 358 -10.13 32.58 -0.38
C ASN A 358 -11.45 31.87 -0.69
N LYS A 359 -11.81 31.92 -1.96
CA LYS A 359 -13.02 31.29 -2.49
C LYS A 359 -12.65 30.44 -3.69
N ASP A 360 -13.39 29.35 -3.83
CA ASP A 360 -13.32 28.54 -5.04
C ASP A 360 -14.02 29.23 -6.23
N GLU A 361 -13.92 28.61 -7.39
CA GLU A 361 -14.57 29.07 -8.61
C GLU A 361 -16.08 29.22 -8.47
N ASN A 362 -16.74 28.59 -7.50
CA ASN A 362 -18.18 28.68 -7.26
C ASN A 362 -18.53 29.67 -6.14
N ASP A 363 -17.60 30.56 -5.77
CA ASP A 363 -17.72 31.46 -4.63
C ASP A 363 -17.88 30.74 -3.27
N ASN A 364 -17.56 29.44 -3.19
CA ASN A 364 -17.56 28.72 -1.92
C ASN A 364 -16.34 29.15 -1.09
N ASN A 365 -16.59 29.63 0.12
CA ASN A 365 -15.54 29.78 1.13
C ASN A 365 -15.25 28.43 1.81
N ILE A 366 -14.23 28.40 2.68
CA ILE A 366 -13.83 27.19 3.42
C ILE A 366 -14.98 26.54 4.22
N LEU A 367 -15.97 27.31 4.69
CA LEU A 367 -17.13 26.78 5.43
C LEU A 367 -18.13 26.07 4.51
N HIS A 368 -18.32 26.54 3.28
CA HIS A 368 -19.09 25.79 2.28
C HIS A 368 -18.42 24.44 1.97
N LEU A 369 -17.08 24.39 1.92
CA LEU A 369 -16.36 23.14 1.72
C LEU A 369 -16.55 22.16 2.89
N ALA A 370 -16.60 22.68 4.12
CA ALA A 370 -16.99 21.88 5.30
C ALA A 370 -18.45 21.41 5.21
N GLY A 371 -19.30 22.17 4.53
CA GLY A 371 -20.70 21.89 4.26
C GLY A 371 -20.97 20.69 3.34
N ARG A 372 -20.03 20.35 2.45
CA ARG A 372 -20.17 19.22 1.51
C ARG A 372 -20.04 17.87 2.21
N LEU A 373 -20.69 16.83 1.68
CA LEU A 373 -20.49 15.47 2.18
C LEU A 373 -19.01 15.04 2.10
N ALA A 374 -18.46 14.52 3.20
CA ALA A 374 -17.09 14.00 3.27
C ALA A 374 -16.80 13.00 2.13
N PRO A 375 -15.55 12.80 1.67
CA PRO A 375 -15.26 11.80 0.63
C PRO A 375 -15.55 10.36 1.09
N PRO A 376 -15.82 9.39 0.19
CA PRO A 376 -16.18 8.02 0.56
C PRO A 376 -15.21 7.33 1.54
N ARG A 377 -13.90 7.59 1.42
CA ARG A 377 -12.88 7.07 2.36
C ARG A 377 -13.09 7.52 3.81
N GLN A 378 -13.74 8.68 4.02
CA GLN A 378 -14.05 9.27 5.31
C GLN A 378 -15.52 9.04 5.72
N ARG A 379 -16.41 8.62 4.79
CA ARG A 379 -17.87 8.48 5.00
C ARG A 379 -18.31 7.38 5.97
N ASN A 380 -17.43 6.47 6.40
CA ASN A 380 -17.80 5.31 7.22
C ASN A 380 -16.80 5.01 8.35
N ILE A 381 -16.08 6.02 8.84
CA ILE A 381 -15.17 5.82 9.98
C ILE A 381 -15.96 5.51 11.26
N VAL A 382 -17.17 6.05 11.36
CA VAL A 382 -18.03 5.87 12.54
C VAL A 382 -19.23 4.99 12.17
N VAL A 383 -19.56 4.06 13.05
CA VAL A 383 -20.68 3.13 12.86
C VAL A 383 -22.00 3.85 13.14
N GLY A 384 -22.89 3.90 12.15
CA GLY A 384 -24.26 4.39 12.30
C GLY A 384 -24.45 5.85 11.86
N ALA A 385 -25.52 6.08 11.10
CA ALA A 385 -25.83 7.37 10.47
C ALA A 385 -25.91 8.54 11.47
N ALA A 386 -26.41 8.31 12.69
CA ALA A 386 -26.53 9.37 13.70
C ALA A 386 -25.16 9.86 14.20
N LEU A 387 -24.22 8.94 14.44
CA LEU A 387 -22.88 9.30 14.89
C LEU A 387 -22.06 9.94 13.76
N GLN A 388 -22.24 9.47 12.52
CA GLN A 388 -21.66 10.14 11.36
C GLN A 388 -22.20 11.58 11.22
N MET A 389 -23.52 11.77 11.32
CA MET A 389 -24.14 13.10 11.28
C MET A 389 -23.61 14.02 12.40
N GLN A 390 -23.48 13.49 13.62
CA GLN A 390 -22.91 14.23 14.74
C GLN A 390 -21.46 14.66 14.45
N ARG A 391 -20.64 13.79 13.86
CA ARG A 391 -19.26 14.11 13.49
C ARG A 391 -19.19 15.19 12.42
N GLU A 392 -20.01 15.10 11.36
CA GLU A 392 -20.05 16.13 10.31
C GLU A 392 -20.47 17.49 10.89
N LEU A 393 -21.44 17.53 11.81
CA LEU A 393 -21.87 18.76 12.48
C LEU A 393 -20.76 19.35 13.37
N LEU A 394 -20.05 18.52 14.12
CA LEU A 394 -18.92 18.96 14.95
C LEU A 394 -17.79 19.51 14.08
N TRP A 395 -17.47 18.83 12.98
CA TRP A 395 -16.49 19.28 12.01
C TRP A 395 -16.86 20.65 11.41
N PHE A 396 -18.09 20.79 10.94
CA PHE A 396 -18.60 22.04 10.38
C PHE A 396 -18.49 23.19 11.39
N ARG A 397 -18.87 22.97 12.66
CA ARG A 397 -18.76 23.96 13.73
C ARG A 397 -17.32 24.32 14.07
N GLU A 398 -16.39 23.38 13.96
CA GLU A 398 -14.98 23.68 14.21
C GLU A 398 -14.43 24.62 13.14
N VAL A 399 -14.72 24.35 11.86
CA VAL A 399 -14.39 25.24 10.74
C VAL A 399 -15.13 26.58 10.86
N GLU A 400 -16.35 26.61 11.37
CA GLU A 400 -17.12 27.85 11.58
C GLU A 400 -16.42 28.83 12.54
N LYS A 401 -15.73 28.32 13.59
CA LYS A 401 -15.05 29.15 14.59
C LYS A 401 -13.98 30.07 14.01
N MET A 402 -13.30 29.64 12.94
CA MET A 402 -12.24 30.43 12.29
C MET A 402 -12.76 31.39 11.22
N VAL A 403 -14.00 31.21 10.76
CA VAL A 403 -14.57 32.02 9.70
C VAL A 403 -15.26 33.25 10.32
N LEU A 404 -14.93 34.44 9.81
CA LEU A 404 -15.53 35.70 10.24
C LEU A 404 -17.06 35.68 10.06
N PRO A 405 -17.84 36.34 10.94
CA PRO A 405 -19.30 36.35 10.87
C PRO A 405 -19.86 36.75 9.49
N SER A 406 -19.24 37.73 8.83
CA SER A 406 -19.66 38.18 7.49
C SER A 406 -19.51 37.12 6.40
N PHE A 407 -18.61 36.15 6.58
CA PHE A 407 -18.40 35.05 5.63
C PHE A 407 -19.29 33.84 5.93
N ARG A 408 -19.80 33.70 7.17
CA ARG A 408 -20.75 32.63 7.54
C ARG A 408 -22.10 32.77 6.84
N GLU A 409 -22.48 34.01 6.54
CA GLU A 409 -23.74 34.34 5.85
C GLU A 409 -23.55 34.62 4.35
N ARG A 410 -22.31 34.54 3.85
CA ARG A 410 -22.02 34.80 2.45
C ARG A 410 -22.58 33.67 1.60
N LYS A 411 -23.27 34.02 0.52
CA LYS A 411 -23.81 33.07 -0.44
C LYS A 411 -22.78 32.69 -1.50
N ASN A 412 -22.79 31.43 -1.90
CA ASN A 412 -22.07 30.94 -3.08
C ASN A 412 -22.80 31.33 -4.39
N ARG A 413 -22.30 30.89 -5.55
CA ARG A 413 -22.95 31.15 -6.85
C ARG A 413 -24.37 30.62 -6.97
N ASP A 414 -24.71 29.56 -6.25
CA ASP A 414 -26.06 28.97 -6.22
C ASP A 414 -27.01 29.73 -5.26
N GLY A 415 -26.52 30.78 -4.59
CA GLY A 415 -27.31 31.58 -3.65
C GLY A 415 -27.48 30.92 -2.28
N GLU A 416 -26.72 29.86 -2.00
CA GLU A 416 -26.75 29.08 -0.76
C GLU A 416 -25.73 29.62 0.23
N THR A 417 -26.10 29.73 1.51
CA THR A 417 -25.13 29.92 2.59
C THR A 417 -24.41 28.59 2.91
N PRO A 418 -23.28 28.60 3.64
CA PRO A 418 -22.65 27.38 4.13
C PRO A 418 -23.61 26.45 4.88
N TRP A 419 -24.52 26.99 5.69
CA TRP A 419 -25.53 26.24 6.44
C TRP A 419 -26.63 25.66 5.55
N ASP A 420 -27.07 26.41 4.53
CA ASP A 420 -28.03 25.91 3.53
C ASP A 420 -27.44 24.71 2.79
N LEU A 421 -26.20 24.84 2.33
CA LEU A 421 -25.47 23.77 1.63
C LEU A 421 -25.28 22.55 2.54
N PHE A 422 -24.85 22.74 3.79
CA PHE A 422 -24.69 21.64 4.76
C PHE A 422 -25.99 20.89 4.99
N THR A 423 -27.09 21.61 5.20
CA THR A 423 -28.42 21.02 5.44
C THR A 423 -28.92 20.24 4.23
N LYS A 424 -28.68 20.76 3.02
CA LYS A 424 -29.05 20.12 1.76
C LYS A 424 -28.26 18.84 1.52
N GLU A 425 -26.94 18.90 1.62
CA GLU A 425 -26.01 17.78 1.39
C GLU A 425 -26.21 16.64 2.40
N HIS A 426 -26.50 16.96 3.66
CA HIS A 426 -26.64 15.98 4.74
C HIS A 426 -28.09 15.55 5.02
N LYS A 427 -29.05 15.96 4.18
CA LYS A 427 -30.49 15.72 4.41
C LYS A 427 -30.84 14.24 4.61
N ASP A 428 -30.28 13.36 3.79
CA ASP A 428 -30.59 11.94 3.88
C ASP A 428 -29.86 11.26 5.04
N LEU A 429 -28.60 11.63 5.30
CA LEU A 429 -27.86 11.19 6.49
C LEU A 429 -28.58 11.59 7.79
N MET A 430 -29.14 12.81 7.83
CA MET A 430 -29.93 13.29 8.96
C MET A 430 -31.19 12.42 9.17
N LYS A 431 -31.93 12.10 8.11
CA LYS A 431 -33.12 11.22 8.21
C LYS A 431 -32.75 9.82 8.69
N GLU A 432 -31.67 9.25 8.16
CA GLU A 432 -31.17 7.94 8.58
C GLU A 432 -30.71 7.95 10.03
N GLY A 433 -30.01 9.02 10.44
CA GLY A 433 -29.61 9.25 11.82
C GLY A 433 -30.80 9.36 12.76
N GLU A 434 -31.84 10.12 12.38
CA GLU A 434 -33.08 10.23 13.14
C GLU A 434 -33.75 8.86 13.31
N LYS A 435 -33.87 8.08 12.22
CA LYS A 435 -34.42 6.73 12.25
C LYS A 435 -33.62 5.81 13.19
N TRP A 436 -32.29 5.86 13.10
CA TRP A 436 -31.39 5.09 13.96
C TRP A 436 -31.56 5.45 15.44
N MET A 437 -31.63 6.74 15.77
CA MET A 437 -31.82 7.21 17.14
C MET A 437 -33.18 6.79 17.70
N ARG A 438 -34.27 6.95 16.93
CA ARG A 438 -35.62 6.52 17.34
C ARG A 438 -35.68 5.01 17.59
N GLY A 439 -35.08 4.20 16.71
CA GLY A 439 -35.03 2.75 16.87
C GLY A 439 -34.25 2.31 18.12
N THR A 440 -33.09 2.92 18.35
CA THR A 440 -32.25 2.64 19.53
C THR A 440 -32.93 3.05 20.83
N ALA A 441 -33.61 4.21 20.84
CA ALA A 441 -34.39 4.67 21.98
C ALA A 441 -35.55 3.71 22.28
N ALA A 442 -36.29 3.25 21.27
CA ALA A 442 -37.37 2.28 21.44
C ALA A 442 -36.88 0.96 22.05
N GLN A 443 -35.76 0.41 21.55
CA GLN A 443 -35.16 -0.80 22.10
C GLN A 443 -34.69 -0.59 23.56
N SER A 444 -34.04 0.54 23.84
CA SER A 444 -33.58 0.87 25.18
C SER A 444 -34.74 1.02 26.17
N MET A 445 -35.85 1.64 25.74
CA MET A 445 -37.07 1.74 26.55
C MET A 445 -37.66 0.36 26.86
N LEU A 446 -37.69 -0.56 25.91
CA LEU A 446 -38.16 -1.93 26.14
C LEU A 446 -37.29 -2.67 27.16
N VAL A 447 -35.96 -2.59 27.02
CA VAL A 447 -35.02 -3.20 27.97
C VAL A 447 -35.14 -2.57 29.35
N ALA A 448 -35.19 -1.24 29.44
CA ALA A 448 -35.36 -0.53 30.70
C ALA A 448 -36.68 -0.89 31.38
N THR A 449 -37.77 -1.02 30.62
CA THR A 449 -39.08 -1.45 31.12
C THR A 449 -39.02 -2.89 31.64
N LEU A 450 -38.34 -3.80 30.92
CA LEU A 450 -38.16 -5.18 31.37
C LEU A 450 -37.33 -5.27 32.65
N ILE A 451 -36.23 -4.51 32.74
CA ILE A 451 -35.40 -4.45 33.95
C ILE A 451 -36.21 -3.87 35.11
N ALA A 452 -36.90 -2.75 34.92
CA ALA A 452 -37.70 -2.11 35.94
C ALA A 452 -38.83 -3.04 36.44
N THR A 453 -39.52 -3.73 35.53
CA THR A 453 -40.58 -4.69 35.90
C THR A 453 -40.04 -5.88 36.68
N VAL A 454 -38.91 -6.47 36.27
CA VAL A 454 -38.26 -7.58 37.00
C VAL A 454 -37.76 -7.13 38.37
N VAL A 455 -37.10 -5.98 38.46
CA VAL A 455 -36.60 -5.43 39.72
C VAL A 455 -37.75 -5.08 40.66
N PHE A 456 -38.82 -4.46 40.15
CA PHE A 456 -40.00 -4.13 40.94
C PHE A 456 -40.72 -5.39 41.43
N ALA A 457 -40.90 -6.39 40.56
CA ALA A 457 -41.47 -7.69 40.94
C ALA A 457 -40.59 -8.38 42.00
N ALA A 458 -39.27 -8.41 41.83
CA ALA A 458 -38.34 -9.00 42.81
C ALA A 458 -38.35 -8.26 44.15
N ALA A 459 -38.47 -6.94 44.16
CA ALA A 459 -38.52 -6.14 45.38
C ALA A 459 -39.81 -6.33 46.18
N LEU A 460 -40.95 -6.55 45.50
CA LEU A 460 -42.25 -6.74 46.14
C LEU A 460 -42.63 -8.19 46.39
N THR A 461 -42.05 -9.14 45.66
CA THR A 461 -42.32 -10.55 45.89
C THR A 461 -41.63 -11.01 47.16
N VAL A 462 -42.43 -11.44 48.13
CA VAL A 462 -41.90 -11.93 49.39
C VAL A 462 -41.24 -13.30 49.16
N PRO A 463 -39.97 -13.51 49.54
CA PRO A 463 -39.29 -14.80 49.36
C PRO A 463 -40.11 -15.97 49.92
N GLY A 464 -40.42 -16.94 49.07
CA GLY A 464 -41.24 -18.13 49.42
C GLY A 464 -42.76 -17.94 49.30
N GLY A 465 -43.23 -16.78 48.84
CA GLY A 465 -44.64 -16.48 48.59
C GLY A 465 -45.45 -16.15 49.84
N SER A 466 -46.72 -15.81 49.62
CA SER A 466 -47.71 -15.56 50.67
C SER A 466 -48.75 -16.67 50.69
N ASN A 467 -49.24 -17.02 51.88
CA ASN A 467 -50.31 -17.99 52.05
C ASN A 467 -51.61 -17.46 51.40
N GLN A 468 -52.24 -18.24 50.52
CA GLN A 468 -53.39 -17.83 49.71
C GLN A 468 -54.64 -17.48 50.56
N ASP A 469 -54.81 -18.09 51.73
CA ASP A 469 -55.99 -17.86 52.58
C ASP A 469 -55.84 -16.66 53.53
N THR A 470 -54.60 -16.26 53.84
CA THR A 470 -54.30 -15.28 54.91
C THR A 470 -53.45 -14.10 54.47
N GLY A 471 -52.80 -14.17 53.30
CA GLY A 471 -51.88 -13.15 52.79
C GLY A 471 -50.54 -13.07 53.53
N ILE A 472 -50.33 -13.85 54.59
CA ILE A 472 -49.11 -13.81 55.43
C ILE A 472 -47.96 -14.51 54.69
N PRO A 473 -46.73 -13.92 54.65
CA PRO A 473 -45.56 -14.58 54.07
C PRO A 473 -45.27 -15.95 54.67
N VAL A 474 -45.13 -16.97 53.82
CA VAL A 474 -44.94 -18.38 54.23
C VAL A 474 -43.67 -18.56 55.05
N LEU A 475 -42.63 -17.78 54.77
CA LEU A 475 -41.33 -17.86 55.43
C LEU A 475 -41.17 -16.92 56.63
N LEU A 476 -42.20 -16.16 57.03
CA LEU A 476 -42.12 -15.12 58.06
C LEU A 476 -41.49 -15.61 59.38
N ARG A 477 -41.70 -16.88 59.75
CA ARG A 477 -41.20 -17.48 61.00
C ARG A 477 -39.87 -18.23 60.87
N LYS A 478 -39.27 -18.34 59.67
CA LYS A 478 -37.95 -18.98 59.52
C LYS A 478 -36.83 -17.98 59.82
N LYS A 479 -35.88 -18.37 60.68
CA LYS A 479 -34.73 -17.53 61.08
C LYS A 479 -33.94 -16.97 59.88
N SER A 480 -33.83 -17.72 58.79
CA SER A 480 -33.15 -17.30 57.55
C SER A 480 -33.83 -16.13 56.84
N PHE A 481 -35.16 -15.98 56.98
CA PHE A 481 -35.93 -14.92 56.35
C PHE A 481 -35.78 -13.58 57.09
N ILE A 482 -35.79 -13.62 58.42
CA ILE A 482 -35.55 -12.45 59.29
C ILE A 482 -34.16 -11.85 59.03
N PHE A 483 -33.15 -12.70 58.80
CA PHE A 483 -31.78 -12.26 58.51
C PHE A 483 -31.63 -11.55 57.16
N LEU A 484 -32.38 -11.99 56.13
CA LEU A 484 -32.38 -11.36 54.81
C LEU A 484 -33.04 -9.97 54.81
N GLN A 485 -34.10 -9.78 55.59
CA GLN A 485 -34.81 -8.50 55.68
C GLN A 485 -33.95 -7.39 56.33
N TYR A 486 -33.09 -7.75 57.29
CA TYR A 486 -32.17 -6.83 57.95
C TYR A 486 -30.99 -6.34 57.08
N ARG A 487 -30.72 -6.97 55.93
CA ARG A 487 -29.63 -6.58 55.03
C ARG A 487 -30.07 -5.73 53.83
N MET A 488 -31.38 -5.58 53.60
CA MET A 488 -31.94 -4.80 52.49
C MET A 488 -32.51 -3.43 52.90
N GLN A 489 -32.49 -3.08 54.19
CA GLN A 489 -32.60 -1.71 54.69
C GLN A 489 -31.19 -1.12 54.82
#